data_AF-A0A329RA95-F1
#
_entry.id   AF-A0A329RA95-F1
#
_cell.length_a   1.000
_cell.length_b   1.000
_cell.length_c   1.000
_cell.angle_alpha   90.00
_cell.angle_beta   90.00
_cell.angle_gamma   90.00
#
_symmetry.space_group_name_H-M   'P 1'
#
loop_
_entity.id
_entity.type
_entity.pdbx_description
1 polymer ?
#
loop_
_entity_poly.entity_id
_entity_poly.type
_entity_poly.pdbx_seq_one_letter_code
_entity_poly.pdbx_strand_id
1 'polypeptide(L)'
;MSEHMEADNTFTNYPYALYATEVKFQTAYRPGGRFTEQKVFFSAKHKLYGFKIERSVAPPGVAVDVSDHSPGSTSDLAMMLD
;
A
#
# COMPACT_ATOMS: atom_id res chain seq x y z
N MET A 1 14.29 -20.98 -12.12
CA MET A 1 13.86 -19.85 -11.26
C MET A 1 14.93 -18.77 -11.20
N SER A 2 15.51 -18.41 -12.36
CA SER A 2 16.66 -17.50 -12.44
C SER A 2 16.91 -17.00 -13.87
N GLU A 3 15.87 -16.88 -14.70
CA GLU A 3 16.00 -16.52 -16.13
C GLU A 3 14.96 -15.47 -16.58
N HIS A 4 14.60 -14.53 -15.70
CA HIS A 4 13.76 -13.38 -16.09
C HIS A 4 14.30 -12.02 -15.60
N MET A 5 15.55 -11.97 -15.16
CA MET A 5 16.23 -10.69 -14.84
C MET A 5 16.91 -10.03 -16.05
N GLU A 6 16.95 -10.68 -17.22
CA GLU A 6 17.66 -10.20 -18.42
C GLU A 6 16.77 -9.55 -19.51
N ALA A 7 15.51 -9.21 -19.21
CA ALA A 7 14.67 -8.44 -20.15
C ALA A 7 14.41 -7.04 -19.58
N ASP A 8 15.46 -6.24 -19.66
CA ASP A 8 15.57 -4.79 -19.47
C ASP A 8 14.24 -3.98 -19.59
N ASN A 9 13.94 -3.21 -18.53
CA ASN A 9 12.95 -2.12 -18.45
C ASN A 9 11.46 -2.45 -18.47
N THR A 10 10.80 -2.33 -17.32
CA THR A 10 9.34 -2.06 -17.29
C THR A 10 8.88 -1.05 -16.23
N PHE A 11 9.70 0.00 -16.03
CA PHE A 11 9.18 1.36 -15.88
C PHE A 11 9.79 2.21 -16.99
N THR A 12 9.03 2.52 -18.04
CA THR A 12 9.52 3.23 -19.24
C THR A 12 10.27 4.52 -18.94
N ASN A 13 10.06 5.09 -17.75
CA ASN A 13 10.60 6.39 -17.33
C ASN A 13 11.69 6.30 -16.24
N TYR A 14 11.98 5.12 -15.68
CA TYR A 14 12.88 4.98 -14.53
C TYR A 14 13.68 3.66 -14.59
N PRO A 15 14.80 3.62 -15.35
CA PRO A 15 15.58 2.39 -15.56
C PRO A 15 16.25 1.84 -14.29
N TYR A 16 16.33 2.64 -13.22
CA TYR A 16 16.86 2.23 -11.93
C TYR A 16 15.79 1.73 -10.94
N ALA A 17 14.50 1.90 -11.26
CA ALA A 17 13.41 1.47 -10.39
C ALA A 17 13.09 -0.01 -10.63
N LEU A 18 13.48 -0.88 -9.70
CA LEU A 18 13.22 -2.32 -9.77
C LEU A 18 11.78 -2.69 -9.36
N TYR A 19 11.13 -1.82 -8.59
CA TYR A 19 9.76 -2.00 -8.09
C TYR A 19 9.08 -0.64 -7.91
N ALA A 20 7.75 -0.60 -8.02
CA ALA A 20 6.94 0.51 -7.53
C ALA A 20 6.32 0.14 -6.20
N THR A 21 6.51 1.01 -5.21
CA THR A 21 5.86 0.91 -3.91
C THR A 21 4.70 1.90 -3.86
N GLU A 22 3.51 1.42 -3.52
CA GLU A 22 2.33 2.25 -3.37
C GLU A 22 1.52 1.88 -2.13
N VAL A 23 0.79 2.87 -1.61
CA VAL A 23 -0.17 2.67 -0.53
C VAL A 23 -1.57 2.56 -1.12
N LYS A 24 -2.26 1.47 -0.82
CA LYS A 24 -3.66 1.25 -1.21
C LYS A 24 -4.58 1.29 0.00
N PHE A 25 -5.72 1.94 -0.17
CA PHE A 25 -6.80 1.98 0.81
C PHE A 25 -7.85 0.92 0.47
N GLN A 26 -8.15 0.06 1.44
CA GLN A 26 -9.22 -0.92 1.35
C GLN A 26 -10.34 -0.53 2.31
N THR A 27 -11.53 -0.33 1.77
CA THR A 27 -12.72 -0.01 2.57
C THR A 27 -13.13 -1.19 3.45
N ALA A 28 -13.63 -0.89 4.64
CA ALA A 28 -14.18 -1.87 5.55
C ALA A 28 -15.44 -1.34 6.25
N TYR A 29 -16.18 -2.23 6.90
CA TYR A 29 -17.25 -1.82 7.80
C TYR A 29 -16.68 -0.99 8.96
N ARG A 30 -17.50 -0.05 9.45
CA ARG A 30 -17.18 0.70 10.66
C ARG A 30 -17.03 -0.30 11.81
N PRO A 31 -15.85 -0.37 12.46
CA PRO A 31 -15.65 -1.28 13.58
C PRO A 31 -16.59 -0.91 14.74
N GLY A 32 -16.87 -1.89 15.61
CA GLY A 32 -17.59 -1.65 16.87
C GLY A 32 -16.72 -0.88 17.88
N GLY A 33 -17.25 -0.66 19.09
CA GLY A 33 -16.49 -0.06 20.19
C GLY A 33 -16.76 1.43 20.41
N ARG A 34 -15.83 2.13 21.07
CA ARG A 34 -15.95 3.57 21.35
C ARG A 34 -15.63 4.40 20.11
N PHE A 35 -16.17 5.63 20.06
CA PHE A 35 -15.91 6.54 18.96
C PHE A 35 -14.40 6.78 18.71
N THR A 36 -13.60 6.87 19.78
CA THR A 36 -12.15 7.07 19.70
C THR A 36 -11.43 5.89 19.05
N GLU A 37 -11.83 4.65 19.34
CA GLU A 37 -11.24 3.44 18.76
C GLU A 37 -11.58 3.34 17.28
N GLN A 38 -12.83 3.65 16.93
CA GLN A 38 -13.29 3.60 15.55
C GLN A 38 -12.63 4.67 14.68
N LYS A 39 -12.39 5.86 15.23
CA LYS A 39 -11.78 6.99 14.52
C LYS A 39 -10.39 6.65 13.98
N VAL A 40 -9.66 5.73 14.60
CA VAL A 40 -8.33 5.26 14.15
C VAL A 40 -8.40 4.61 12.76
N PHE A 41 -9.55 4.04 12.38
CA PHE A 41 -9.75 3.44 11.07
C PHE A 41 -10.38 4.39 10.05
N PHE A 42 -10.75 5.61 10.45
CA PHE A 42 -11.37 6.57 9.54
C PHE A 42 -10.32 7.30 8.70
N SER A 43 -10.41 7.17 7.38
CA SER A 43 -9.57 7.92 6.46
C SER A 43 -10.22 9.26 6.11
N ALA A 44 -9.58 10.38 6.51
CA ALA A 44 -10.08 11.72 6.18
C ALA A 44 -10.10 11.98 4.65
N LYS A 45 -9.12 11.43 3.92
CA LYS A 45 -8.98 11.54 2.45
C LYS A 45 -10.14 10.86 1.73
N HIS A 46 -10.48 9.64 2.15
CA HIS A 46 -11.51 8.82 1.49
C HIS A 46 -12.90 8.95 2.11
N LYS A 47 -13.03 9.62 3.27
CA LYS A 47 -14.27 9.77 4.05
C LYS A 47 -14.92 8.42 4.43
N LEU A 48 -14.11 7.37 4.53
CA LEU A 48 -14.54 5.99 4.76
C LEU A 48 -13.68 5.34 5.84
N TYR A 49 -14.23 4.31 6.50
CA TYR A 49 -13.48 3.43 7.37
C TYR A 49 -12.77 2.36 6.56
N GLY A 50 -11.58 1.97 7.01
CA GLY A 50 -10.84 0.94 6.32
C GLY A 50 -9.40 0.81 6.81
N PHE A 51 -8.65 0.09 6.01
CA PHE A 51 -7.25 -0.21 6.25
C PHE A 51 -6.41 0.28 5.08
N LYS A 52 -5.12 0.45 5.35
CA LYS A 52 -4.12 0.75 4.35
C LYS A 52 -3.09 -0.35 4.33
N ILE A 53 -2.63 -0.68 3.13
CA ILE A 53 -1.52 -1.59 2.92
C ILE A 53 -0.52 -0.90 2.01
N GLU A 54 0.75 -1.07 2.31
CA GLU A 54 1.81 -0.79 1.36
C GLU A 54 2.04 -2.04 0.51
N ARG A 55 2.17 -1.85 -0.80
CA ARG A 55 2.42 -2.92 -1.75
C ARG A 55 3.56 -2.53 -2.67
N SER A 56 4.56 -3.39 -2.74
CA SER A 56 5.63 -3.30 -3.73
C SER A 56 5.34 -4.23 -4.90
N VAL A 57 5.39 -3.67 -6.10
CA VAL A 57 5.07 -4.35 -7.35
C VAL A 57 6.30 -4.33 -8.24
N ALA A 58 6.80 -5.52 -8.59
CA ALA A 58 7.81 -5.65 -9.62
C ALA A 58 7.14 -5.67 -11.01
N PRO A 59 7.80 -5.16 -12.04
CA PRO A 59 7.38 -5.47 -13.40
C PRO A 59 7.41 -6.98 -13.63
N PRO A 60 6.40 -7.64 -14.23
CA PRO A 60 5.31 -7.20 -15.11
C PRO A 60 3.97 -6.85 -14.42
N GLY A 61 3.99 -6.34 -13.19
CA GLY A 61 2.78 -6.02 -12.40
C GLY A 61 2.50 -7.03 -11.29
N VAL A 62 3.51 -7.78 -10.87
CA VAL A 62 3.41 -8.83 -9.85
C VAL A 62 3.68 -8.23 -8.46
N ALA A 63 2.81 -8.53 -7.48
CA ALA A 63 3.10 -8.19 -6.09
C ALA A 63 4.31 -8.99 -5.63
N VAL A 64 5.36 -8.30 -5.20
CA VAL A 64 6.53 -8.94 -4.61
C VAL A 64 6.55 -8.81 -3.10
N ASP A 65 5.92 -7.77 -2.57
CA ASP A 65 5.82 -7.54 -1.14
C ASP A 65 4.55 -6.78 -0.77
N VAL A 66 4.03 -7.06 0.42
CA VAL A 66 2.83 -6.43 0.99
C VAL A 66 3.05 -6.28 2.49
N SER A 67 2.93 -5.05 3.00
CA SER A 67 3.04 -4.79 4.43
C SER A 67 1.88 -5.38 5.22
N ASP A 68 2.04 -5.43 6.54
CA ASP A 68 0.89 -5.56 7.43
C ASP A 68 -0.10 -4.41 7.25
N HIS A 69 -1.35 -4.66 7.67
CA HIS A 69 -2.40 -3.67 7.58
C HIS A 69 -2.18 -2.55 8.60
N SER A 70 -2.28 -1.32 8.11
CA SER A 70 -2.31 -0.12 8.93
C SER A 70 -3.73 0.43 9.04
N PRO A 71 -4.07 1.14 10.13
CA PRO A 71 -5.36 1.79 10.23
C PRO A 71 -5.58 2.86 9.14
N GLY A 72 -6.83 3.03 8.70
CA GLY A 72 -7.19 3.97 7.64
C GLY A 72 -6.86 5.45 7.91
N SER A 73 -6.64 5.84 9.17
CA SER A 73 -6.22 7.20 9.54
C SER A 73 -4.72 7.46 9.37
N THR A 74 -3.89 6.41 9.24
CA THR A 74 -2.43 6.52 9.06
C THR A 74 -2.12 7.25 7.76
N SER A 75 -1.15 8.17 7.75
CA SER A 75 -0.76 8.88 6.53
C SER A 75 0.06 7.97 5.61
N ASP A 76 -0.09 8.15 4.29
CA ASP A 76 0.63 7.32 3.31
C ASP A 76 2.16 7.45 3.49
N LEU A 77 2.63 8.66 3.82
CA LEU A 77 4.03 8.97 4.08
C LEU A 77 4.57 8.33 5.37
N ALA A 78 3.74 8.16 6.40
CA ALA A 78 4.16 7.47 7.62
C ALA A 78 4.38 5.98 7.37
N MET A 79 3.61 5.37 6.45
CA MET A 79 3.82 3.96 6.12
C MET A 79 5.07 3.73 5.25
N MET A 80 5.37 4.66 4.34
CA MET A 80 6.56 4.58 3.47
C MET A 80 7.90 4.87 4.18
N LEU A 81 7.87 5.35 5.42
CA LEU A 81 9.06 5.74 6.19
C LEU A 81 9.30 4.90 7.45
N ASP A 82 8.44 3.91 7.71
CA ASP A 82 8.57 2.95 8.81
C ASP A 82 9.59 1.86 8.47
#